data_AF-A0A5N9HPR3-F1
#
_entry.id   AF-A0A5N9HPR3-F1
#
_cell.length_a   1.000
_cell.length_b   1.000
_cell.length_c   1.000
_cell.angle_alpha   90.00
_cell.angle_beta   90.00
_cell.angle_gamma   90.00
#
_symmetry.space_group_name_H-M   'P 1'
#
loop_
_entity.id
_entity.type
_entity.pdbx_description
1 polymer ?
#
loop_
_entity_poly.entity_id
_entity_poly.type
_entity_poly.pdbx_seq_one_letter_code
_entity_poly.pdbx_strand_id
1 'polypeptide(L)'
;MKASCPCGAPGILIIETVHGLICANAGIDQSIVYGSDLFNTLPVDADKSARAILHKLINHTGVKIGVVISDTFNRPWREDLINVAIVG
;
A
#
# COMPACT_ATOMS: atom_id res chain seq x y z
N MET A 1 -10.29 -15.05 16.60
CA MET A 1 -11.12 -14.00 15.97
C MET A 1 -11.12 -14.25 14.46
N LYS A 2 -12.26 -14.50 13.83
CA LYS A 2 -12.35 -14.66 12.36
C LYS A 2 -12.42 -13.27 11.75
N ALA A 3 -11.35 -12.84 11.08
CA ALA A 3 -11.39 -11.66 10.22
C ALA A 3 -12.04 -12.07 8.89
N SER A 4 -13.37 -12.12 8.84
CA SER A 4 -14.08 -12.27 7.57
C SER A 4 -14.31 -10.88 6.97
N CYS A 5 -13.73 -10.65 5.79
CA CYS A 5 -14.00 -9.48 4.96
C CYS A 5 -15.52 -9.41 4.67
N PRO A 6 -16.18 -8.24 4.80
CA PRO A 6 -17.63 -8.10 4.67
C PRO A 6 -18.17 -8.49 3.28
N CYS A 7 -17.31 -8.56 2.25
CA CYS A 7 -17.72 -8.96 0.89
C CYS A 7 -17.73 -10.48 0.64
N GLY A 8 -17.26 -11.32 1.57
CA GLY A 8 -17.34 -12.79 1.43
C GLY A 8 -16.57 -13.38 0.24
N ALA A 9 -15.70 -12.60 -0.43
CA ALA A 9 -14.95 -13.09 -1.58
C ALA A 9 -13.93 -14.15 -1.12
N PRO A 10 -13.95 -15.37 -1.70
CA PRO A 10 -12.94 -16.37 -1.42
C PRO A 10 -11.54 -15.83 -1.78
N GLY A 11 -10.54 -16.11 -0.95
CA GLY A 11 -9.14 -15.75 -1.24
C GLY A 11 -8.64 -14.43 -0.66
N ILE A 12 -9.38 -13.78 0.25
CA ILE A 12 -8.89 -12.61 0.99
C ILE A 12 -8.31 -13.05 2.34
N LEU A 13 -7.03 -12.75 2.57
CA LEU A 13 -6.33 -12.96 3.84
C LEU A 13 -6.08 -11.61 4.51
N ILE A 14 -6.60 -11.39 5.72
CA ILE A 14 -6.23 -10.21 6.51
C ILE A 14 -5.03 -10.58 7.37
N ILE A 15 -3.87 -10.00 7.07
CA ILE A 15 -2.58 -10.36 7.65
C ILE A 15 -1.74 -9.12 7.95
N GLU A 16 -0.79 -9.28 8.86
CA GLU A 16 0.22 -8.27 9.17
C GLU A 16 1.39 -8.41 8.20
N THR A 17 1.82 -7.30 7.58
CA THR A 17 3.01 -7.25 6.73
C THR A 17 4.28 -7.18 7.57
N VAL A 18 5.45 -7.40 6.95
CA VAL A 18 6.75 -7.17 7.61
C VAL A 18 6.96 -5.71 8.05
N HIS A 19 6.17 -4.78 7.51
CA HIS A 19 6.14 -3.37 7.87
C HIS A 19 5.17 -3.07 9.03
N GLY A 20 4.45 -4.07 9.54
CA GLY A 20 3.45 -3.90 10.61
C GLY A 20 2.09 -3.39 10.15
N LEU A 21 1.81 -3.38 8.83
CA LEU A 21 0.52 -2.97 8.29
C LEU A 21 -0.47 -4.15 8.34
N ILE A 22 -1.68 -3.93 8.85
CA ILE A 22 -2.75 -4.93 8.81
C ILE A 22 -3.62 -4.65 7.58
N CYS A 23 -3.49 -5.49 6.55
CA CYS A 23 -4.19 -5.30 5.29
C CYS A 23 -4.51 -6.64 4.60
N ALA A 24 -5.31 -6.56 3.53
CA ALA A 24 -5.60 -7.71 2.69
C ALA A 24 -4.34 -8.16 1.93
N ASN A 25 -4.09 -9.47 1.89
CA ASN A 25 -3.08 -10.15 1.08
C ASN A 25 -1.67 -9.56 1.21
N ALA A 26 -1.31 -9.03 2.39
CA ALA A 26 -0.05 -8.34 2.67
C ALA A 26 0.25 -7.13 1.74
N GLY A 27 -0.78 -6.50 1.17
CA GLY A 27 -0.60 -5.41 0.21
C GLY A 27 0.00 -5.87 -1.12
N ILE A 28 -0.09 -7.16 -1.43
CA ILE A 28 0.27 -7.70 -2.74
C ILE A 28 -0.87 -7.40 -3.71
N ASP A 29 -0.55 -6.81 -4.85
CA ASP A 29 -1.52 -6.41 -5.87
C ASP A 29 -1.15 -6.99 -7.25
N GLN A 30 -2.17 -7.35 -8.03
CA GLN A 30 -2.04 -7.80 -9.42
C GLN A 30 -2.79 -6.86 -10.39
N SER A 31 -3.50 -5.85 -9.88
CA SER A 31 -4.44 -5.05 -10.68
C SER A 31 -3.79 -4.19 -11.77
N ILE A 32 -2.52 -3.84 -11.60
CA ILE A 32 -1.77 -2.93 -12.48
C ILE A 32 -0.58 -3.59 -13.21
N VAL A 33 -0.41 -4.91 -13.09
CA VAL A 33 0.71 -5.64 -13.71
C VAL A 33 0.21 -6.56 -14.82
N TYR A 34 0.94 -6.62 -15.93
CA TYR A 34 0.60 -7.45 -17.09
C TYR A 34 1.39 -8.77 -17.06
N GLY A 35 0.73 -9.86 -16.68
CA GLY A 35 1.30 -11.21 -16.64
C GLY A 35 0.58 -12.07 -15.62
N SER A 36 0.34 -13.35 -15.94
CA SER A 36 -0.37 -14.28 -15.04
C SER A 36 0.33 -14.48 -13.69
N ASP A 37 1.65 -14.34 -13.69
CA ASP A 37 2.52 -14.70 -12.56
C ASP A 37 3.35 -13.51 -12.05
N LEU A 38 2.91 -12.29 -12.35
CA LEU A 38 3.52 -11.06 -11.84
C LEU A 38 2.65 -10.45 -10.76
N PHE A 39 3.31 -10.05 -9.68
CA PHE A 39 2.68 -9.45 -8.51
C PHE A 39 3.48 -8.24 -8.08
N ASN A 40 2.79 -7.15 -7.77
CA ASN A 40 3.37 -5.98 -7.16
C ASN A 40 3.34 -6.13 -5.65
N THR A 41 4.46 -5.87 -4.99
CA THR A 41 4.57 -5.90 -3.54
C THR A 41 4.75 -4.48 -3.01
N LEU A 42 4.42 -4.28 -1.73
CA LEU A 42 4.78 -3.04 -1.06
C LEU A 42 6.30 -2.76 -1.17
N PRO A 43 6.71 -1.48 -1.22
CA PRO A 43 8.12 -1.12 -1.15
C PRO A 43 8.77 -1.72 0.10
N VAL A 44 10.00 -2.22 -0.03
CA VAL A 44 10.76 -2.72 1.14
C VAL A 44 10.91 -1.63 2.20
N ASP A 45 11.10 -0.38 1.79
CA ASP A 45 11.18 0.81 2.64
C ASP A 45 10.49 1.99 1.93
N ALA A 46 9.27 2.30 2.36
CA ALA A 46 8.47 3.38 1.79
C ALA A 46 9.07 4.76 2.11
N ASP A 47 9.63 4.96 3.29
CA ASP A 47 10.26 6.22 3.71
C ASP A 47 11.51 6.54 2.89
N LYS A 48 12.33 5.53 2.60
CA LYS A 48 13.47 5.69 1.69
C LYS A 48 13.00 6.07 0.29
N SER A 49 11.92 5.46 -0.19
CA SER A 49 11.34 5.78 -1.48
C SER A 49 10.79 7.21 -1.51
N ALA A 50 10.09 7.64 -0.46
CA ALA A 50 9.55 8.98 -0.30
C ALA A 50 10.67 10.03 -0.24
N ARG A 51 11.73 9.79 0.54
CA ARG A 51 12.92 10.65 0.61
C ARG A 51 13.61 10.77 -0.75
N ALA A 52 13.77 9.66 -1.48
CA ALA A 52 14.40 9.68 -2.79
C ALA A 52 13.60 10.53 -3.81
N ILE A 53 12.27 10.40 -3.81
CA ILE A 53 11.37 11.23 -4.63
C ILE A 53 11.46 12.70 -4.20
N LEU A 54 11.39 12.97 -2.90
CA LEU A 54 11.48 14.32 -2.34
C LEU A 54 12.77 15.03 -2.76
N HIS A 55 13.93 14.38 -2.58
CA HIS A 55 15.22 14.95 -2.97
C HIS A 55 15.28 15.27 -4.47
N LYS A 56 14.77 14.38 -5.32
CA LYS A 56 14.71 14.64 -6.77
C LYS A 56 13.83 15.86 -7.07
N LEU A 57 12.65 15.94 -6.49
CA LEU A 57 11.73 17.05 -6.73
C LEU A 57 12.29 18.39 -6.23
N ILE A 58 12.87 18.42 -5.02
CA ILE A 58 13.50 19.64 -4.49
C ILE A 58 14.65 20.09 -5.39
N ASN A 59 15.51 19.17 -5.84
CA ASN A 59 16.64 19.50 -6.72
C ASN A 59 16.20 20.09 -8.07
N HIS A 60 15.03 19.71 -8.58
CA HIS A 60 14.51 20.22 -9.86
C HIS A 60 13.69 21.50 -9.72
N THR A 61 13.08 21.73 -8.55
CA THR A 61 12.07 22.80 -8.38
C THR A 61 12.47 23.90 -7.41
N GLY A 62 13.34 23.62 -6.44
CA GLY A 62 13.67 24.55 -5.35
C GLY A 62 12.53 24.82 -4.35
N VAL A 63 11.40 24.12 -4.47
CA VAL A 63 10.20 24.34 -3.65
C VAL A 63 10.19 23.42 -2.43
N LYS A 64 9.59 23.90 -1.32
CA LYS A 64 9.32 23.07 -0.14
C LYS A 64 8.16 22.12 -0.42
N ILE A 65 8.45 20.83 -0.52
CA ILE A 65 7.50 19.75 -0.90
C ILE A 65 7.40 18.73 0.25
N GLY A 66 6.23 18.10 0.39
CA GLY A 66 6.05 16.87 1.18
C GLY A 66 5.69 15.71 0.25
N VAL A 67 6.19 14.51 0.56
CA VAL A 67 5.89 13.28 -0.22
C VAL A 67 5.29 12.25 0.72
N VAL A 68 4.14 11.70 0.33
CA VAL A 68 3.49 10.57 1.00
C VAL A 68 3.37 9.43 -0.01
N ILE A 69 3.76 8.24 0.40
CA ILE A 69 3.44 7.01 -0.34
C ILE A 69 2.22 6.39 0.32
N SER A 70 1.22 6.07 -0.48
CA SER A 70 -0.02 5.44 -0.04
C SER A 70 -0.34 4.21 -0.86
N ASP A 71 -1.09 3.30 -0.27
CA ASP A 71 -1.68 2.15 -0.95
C ASP A 71 -3.17 2.00 -0.61
N THR A 72 -3.91 1.25 -1.42
CA THR A 72 -5.36 1.13 -1.37
C THR A 72 -5.80 -0.01 -0.47
N PHE A 73 -6.38 0.29 0.70
CA PHE A 73 -6.81 -0.70 1.69
C PHE A 73 -8.33 -0.69 1.91
N ASN A 74 -8.84 -1.86 2.30
CA ASN A 74 -10.15 -1.98 2.92
C ASN A 74 -10.09 -1.47 4.38
N ARG A 75 -11.26 -1.13 4.94
CA ARG A 75 -11.38 -0.76 6.36
C ARG A 75 -12.55 -1.51 7.00
N PRO A 76 -12.48 -1.83 8.31
CA PRO A 76 -13.55 -2.54 8.98
C PRO A 76 -14.90 -1.82 8.85
N TRP A 77 -15.97 -2.61 8.69
CA TRP A 77 -17.38 -2.17 8.78
C TRP A 77 -17.84 -1.19 7.70
N ARG A 78 -17.05 -0.96 6.66
CA ARG A 78 -17.44 -0.14 5.51
C ARG A 78 -17.07 -0.86 4.23
N GLU A 79 -17.98 -0.77 3.27
CA GLU A 79 -17.68 -1.08 1.88
C GLU A 79 -16.73 -0.02 1.30
N ASP A 80 -16.12 -0.38 0.18
CA ASP A 80 -15.13 0.38 -0.58
C ASP A 80 -13.74 0.53 0.07
N LEU A 81 -12.79 0.93 -0.77
CA LEU A 81 -11.37 1.05 -0.44
C LEU A 81 -10.99 2.53 -0.23
N ILE A 82 -9.91 2.75 0.52
CA ILE A 82 -9.30 4.07 0.72
C ILE A 82 -7.79 4.01 0.58
N ASN A 83 -7.17 5.16 0.29
CA ASN A 83 -5.72 5.28 0.38
C ASN A 83 -5.27 5.45 1.84
N VAL A 84 -4.32 4.63 2.25
CA VAL A 84 -3.65 4.68 3.56
C VAL A 84 -2.18 4.97 3.34
N ALA A 85 -1.62 5.90 4.10
CA ALA A 85 -0.18 6.17 4.06
C ALA A 85 0.59 4.95 4.59
N ILE A 86 1.61 4.53 3.86
CA ILE A 86 2.47 3.38 4.20
C ILE A 86 3.89 3.80 4.59
N VAL A 87 4.10 5.11 4.78
CA VAL A 87 5.33 5.72 5.29
C VAL A 87 5.25 5.82 6.82
N GLY A 88 6.35 5.54 7.53
CA GLY A 88 6.42 5.39 8.99
C GLY A 88 7.70 5.93 9.62
#